data_AF-A0A7S1CE15-F1
#
_entry.id   AF-A0A7S1CE15-F1
#
_cell.length_a   1.000
_cell.length_b   1.000
_cell.length_c   1.000
_cell.angle_alpha   90.00
_cell.angle_beta   90.00
_cell.angle_gamma   90.00
#
_symmetry.space_group_name_H-M   'P 1'
#
loop_
_entity.id
_entity.type
_entity.pdbx_description
1 polymer ?
#
loop_
_entity_poly.entity_id
_entity_poly.type
_entity_poly.pdbx_seq_one_letter_code
_entity_poly.pdbx_strand_id
1 'polypeptide(L)'
;LPDGSPGVSALVRAAEALLDPAQSDVAAEYAGKLVLALVTQAADALPADVLPAMLQAAGARLASARLSGLTQSLTCVFASLVVSHGAEAVVDVLAAADLLAPVASKWAGNLLEFEGAFDRKLCYVGLMTLLRSPAAMAALADVVVDGDEIEDEAPAAADDGRRRSARLASQRGEAPVKRFQKLPWAVKAAQALARMLAEETARPEEWGEYDEDDDDDGGDFGGYDDGDFGGGGGGGGG
;
A
#
# COMPACT_ATOMS: atom_id res chain seq x y z
N LEU A 1 16.15 -22.47 22.57
CA LEU A 1 15.20 -21.83 21.63
C LEU A 1 14.49 -22.94 20.86
N PRO A 2 13.16 -22.90 20.68
CA PRO A 2 12.51 -23.75 19.70
C PRO A 2 12.64 -23.03 18.35
N ASP A 3 13.75 -23.30 17.66
CA ASP A 3 14.14 -22.53 16.48
C ASP A 3 13.27 -22.90 15.28
N GLY A 4 12.33 -22.01 14.94
CA GLY A 4 11.86 -21.86 13.58
C GLY A 4 13.06 -21.72 12.63
N SER A 5 12.90 -22.16 11.38
CA SER A 5 14.03 -22.32 10.46
C SER A 5 14.98 -21.10 10.49
N PRO A 6 16.31 -21.29 10.53
CA PRO A 6 17.27 -20.20 10.75
C PRO A 6 17.17 -19.08 9.71
N GLY A 7 16.65 -19.39 8.51
CA GLY A 7 16.34 -18.41 7.49
C GLY A 7 15.18 -17.47 7.86
N VAL A 8 14.07 -17.99 8.40
CA VAL A 8 12.92 -17.17 8.83
C VAL A 8 13.33 -16.24 9.96
N SER A 9 14.08 -16.72 10.94
CA SER A 9 14.59 -15.89 12.04
C SER A 9 15.50 -14.74 11.55
N ALA A 10 16.29 -14.96 10.49
CA ALA A 10 17.10 -13.90 9.89
C ALA A 10 16.23 -12.86 9.15
N LEU A 11 15.19 -13.30 8.44
CA LEU A 11 14.25 -12.42 7.75
C LEU A 11 13.42 -11.58 8.73
N VAL A 12 12.99 -12.14 9.86
CA VAL A 12 12.31 -11.40 10.93
C VAL A 12 13.21 -10.28 11.45
N ARG A 13 14.48 -10.57 11.78
CA ARG A 13 15.44 -9.56 12.22
C ARG A 13 15.70 -8.48 11.18
N ALA A 14 15.71 -8.85 9.90
CA ALA A 14 15.84 -7.89 8.81
C ALA A 14 14.60 -6.98 8.72
N ALA A 15 13.39 -7.54 8.87
CA ALA A 15 12.15 -6.77 8.90
C ALA A 15 12.13 -5.80 10.10
N GLU A 16 12.47 -6.27 11.30
CA GLU A 16 12.58 -5.43 12.50
C GLU A 16 13.56 -4.27 12.29
N ALA A 17 14.74 -4.55 11.73
CA ALA A 17 15.73 -3.51 11.45
C ALA A 17 15.23 -2.47 10.43
N LEU A 18 14.53 -2.90 9.38
CA LEU A 18 13.98 -2.00 8.35
C LEU A 18 12.78 -1.17 8.86
N LEU A 19 12.02 -1.71 9.81
CA LEU A 19 10.88 -1.03 10.43
C LEU A 19 11.30 -0.08 11.54
N ASP A 20 12.54 -0.13 12.01
CA ASP A 20 13.07 0.79 13.02
C ASP A 20 12.97 2.25 12.53
N PRO A 21 12.28 3.16 13.26
CA PRO A 21 12.19 4.59 12.94
C PRO A 21 13.53 5.29 12.64
N ALA A 22 14.64 4.79 13.19
CA ALA A 22 15.98 5.33 12.96
C ALA A 22 16.52 5.06 11.53
N GLN A 23 15.98 4.07 10.82
CA GLN A 23 16.35 3.80 9.42
C GLN A 23 15.74 4.84 8.47
N SER A 24 16.42 5.07 7.35
CA SER A 24 15.93 5.98 6.31
C SER A 24 14.71 5.39 5.58
N ASP A 25 13.76 6.24 5.18
CA ASP A 25 12.57 5.80 4.44
C ASP A 25 12.93 5.08 3.13
N VAL A 26 14.02 5.48 2.49
CA VAL A 26 14.53 4.87 1.25
C VAL A 26 14.99 3.43 1.50
N ALA A 27 15.69 3.17 2.62
CA ALA A 27 16.11 1.81 2.96
C ALA A 27 14.92 0.91 3.26
N ALA A 28 13.85 1.46 3.84
CA ALA A 28 12.65 0.74 4.24
C ALA A 28 11.60 0.58 3.12
N GLU A 29 11.80 1.16 1.93
CA GLU A 29 10.78 1.23 0.88
C GLU A 29 10.21 -0.16 0.50
N TYR A 30 11.05 -1.19 0.48
CA TYR A 30 10.63 -2.57 0.19
C TYR A 30 10.32 -3.42 1.42
N ALA A 31 10.38 -2.84 2.63
CA ALA A 31 10.09 -3.54 3.87
C ALA A 31 8.66 -4.09 3.90
N GLY A 32 7.70 -3.38 3.27
CA GLY A 32 6.32 -3.86 3.17
C GLY A 32 6.19 -5.21 2.48
N LYS A 33 6.90 -5.43 1.36
CA LYS A 33 6.88 -6.71 0.64
C LYS A 33 7.48 -7.84 1.47
N LEU A 34 8.55 -7.56 2.22
CA LEU A 34 9.17 -8.53 3.12
C LEU A 34 8.22 -8.91 4.27
N VAL A 35 7.63 -7.92 4.93
CA VAL A 35 6.64 -8.14 6.00
C VAL A 35 5.49 -8.97 5.46
N LEU A 36 4.92 -8.60 4.31
CA LEU A 36 3.81 -9.34 3.71
C LEU A 36 4.18 -10.79 3.39
N ALA A 37 5.37 -11.03 2.83
CA ALA A 37 5.85 -12.39 2.57
C ALA A 37 5.99 -13.21 3.87
N LEU A 38 6.52 -12.60 4.93
CA LEU A 38 6.62 -13.25 6.24
C LEU A 38 5.24 -13.60 6.82
N VAL A 39 4.27 -12.69 6.74
CA VAL A 39 2.92 -12.94 7.26
C VAL A 39 2.16 -13.97 6.42
N THR A 40 2.34 -13.98 5.10
CA THR A 40 1.52 -14.86 4.23
C THR A 40 2.14 -16.23 4.02
N GLN A 41 3.47 -16.34 4.00
CA GLN A 41 4.17 -17.58 3.65
C GLN A 41 4.87 -18.24 4.84
N ALA A 42 5.17 -17.48 5.89
CA ALA A 42 5.91 -17.97 7.04
C ALA A 42 5.13 -17.87 8.37
N ALA A 43 3.84 -17.49 8.35
CA ALA A 43 3.05 -17.35 9.58
C ALA A 43 3.08 -18.60 10.48
N ASP A 44 2.96 -19.80 9.90
CA ASP A 44 2.99 -21.06 10.66
C ASP A 44 4.35 -21.35 11.31
N ALA A 45 5.43 -20.75 10.79
CA ALA A 45 6.77 -20.89 11.31
C ALA A 45 7.14 -19.78 12.32
N LEU A 46 6.29 -18.76 12.47
CA LEU A 46 6.51 -17.65 13.39
C LEU A 46 5.90 -17.96 14.76
N PRO A 47 6.57 -17.57 15.86
CA PRO A 47 5.95 -17.54 17.17
C PRO A 47 4.70 -16.64 17.17
N ALA A 48 3.68 -17.02 17.95
CA ALA A 48 2.38 -16.35 17.96
C ALA A 48 2.44 -14.87 18.36
N ASP A 49 3.46 -14.45 19.10
CA ASP A 49 3.71 -13.09 19.55
C ASP A 49 4.48 -12.22 18.53
N VAL A 50 5.27 -12.85 17.64
CA VAL A 50 6.10 -12.13 16.66
C VAL A 50 5.24 -11.48 15.57
N LEU A 51 4.18 -12.16 15.13
CA LEU A 51 3.31 -11.63 14.07
C LEU A 51 2.61 -10.32 14.49
N PRO A 52 1.87 -10.25 15.62
CA PRO A 52 1.29 -9.00 16.09
C PRO A 52 2.33 -7.90 16.32
N ALA A 53 3.49 -8.23 16.89
CA ALA A 53 4.57 -7.26 17.12
C ALA A 53 5.10 -6.67 15.80
N MET A 54 5.28 -7.50 14.78
CA MET A 54 5.72 -7.05 13.45
C MET A 54 4.68 -6.15 12.77
N LEU A 55 3.38 -6.47 12.89
CA LEU A 55 2.30 -5.64 12.37
C LEU A 55 2.22 -4.29 13.09
N GLN A 56 2.40 -4.28 14.41
CA GLN A 56 2.47 -3.06 15.21
C GLN A 56 3.68 -2.20 14.80
N ALA A 57 4.85 -2.82 14.62
CA ALA A 57 6.04 -2.12 14.12
C ALA A 57 5.81 -1.53 12.72
N ALA A 58 5.19 -2.28 11.81
CA ALA A 58 4.81 -1.79 10.50
C ALA A 58 3.82 -0.62 10.57
N GLY A 59 2.86 -0.68 11.50
CA GLY A 59 1.86 0.38 11.70
C GLY A 59 2.49 1.65 12.27
N ALA A 60 3.39 1.51 13.25
CA ALA A 60 4.15 2.62 13.80
C ALA A 60 5.05 3.26 12.73
N ARG A 61 5.72 2.43 11.91
CA ARG A 61 6.54 2.92 10.80
C ARG A 61 5.69 3.67 9.78
N LEU A 62 4.54 3.13 9.38
CA LEU A 62 3.59 3.78 8.47
C LEU A 62 3.08 5.12 9.01
N ALA A 63 2.76 5.19 10.31
CA ALA A 63 2.33 6.42 10.95
C ALA A 63 3.39 7.54 10.85
N SER A 64 4.67 7.17 10.96
CA SER A 64 5.81 8.10 10.91
C SER A 64 6.37 8.35 9.50
N ALA A 65 6.02 7.52 8.51
CA ALA A 65 6.57 7.55 7.16
C ALA A 65 6.30 8.89 6.46
N ARG A 66 7.32 9.41 5.78
CA ARG A 66 7.24 10.68 5.03
C ARG A 66 7.31 10.47 3.52
N LEU A 67 8.02 9.43 3.09
CA LEU A 67 8.10 9.07 1.67
C LEU A 67 6.79 8.39 1.22
N SER A 68 6.27 8.81 0.06
CA SER A 68 5.06 8.20 -0.53
C SER A 68 5.28 6.71 -0.83
N GLY A 69 6.43 6.33 -1.40
CA GLY A 69 6.74 4.92 -1.70
C GLY A 69 6.70 4.00 -0.48
N LEU A 70 7.29 4.42 0.66
CA LEU A 70 7.21 3.67 1.91
C LEU A 70 5.77 3.61 2.45
N THR A 71 5.05 4.74 2.40
CA THR A 71 3.65 4.83 2.84
C THR A 71 2.80 3.85 2.05
N GLN A 72 2.92 3.84 0.72
CA GLN A 72 2.24 2.90 -0.17
C GLN A 72 2.62 1.45 0.15
N SER A 73 3.92 1.15 0.22
CA SER A 73 4.43 -0.20 0.46
C SER A 73 3.88 -0.81 1.75
N LEU A 74 3.89 -0.05 2.86
CA LEU A 74 3.32 -0.49 4.13
C LEU A 74 1.79 -0.52 4.11
N THR A 75 1.14 0.42 3.42
CA THR A 75 -0.32 0.40 3.24
C THR A 75 -0.78 -0.85 2.48
N CYS A 76 -0.04 -1.26 1.44
CA CYS A 76 -0.31 -2.50 0.71
C CYS A 76 -0.26 -3.74 1.61
N VAL A 77 0.59 -3.77 2.64
CA VAL A 77 0.62 -4.85 3.64
C VAL A 77 -0.73 -4.93 4.35
N PHE A 78 -1.18 -3.83 4.95
CA PHE A 78 -2.45 -3.80 5.67
C PHE A 78 -3.64 -4.06 4.75
N ALA A 79 -3.62 -3.52 3.53
CA ALA A 79 -4.63 -3.80 2.51
C ALA A 79 -4.72 -5.30 2.19
N SER A 80 -3.58 -5.94 1.94
CA SER A 80 -3.54 -7.38 1.68
C SER A 80 -4.06 -8.19 2.85
N LEU A 81 -3.68 -7.83 4.09
CA LEU A 81 -4.12 -8.53 5.30
C LEU A 81 -5.62 -8.36 5.54
N VAL A 82 -6.16 -7.16 5.37
CA VAL A 82 -7.60 -6.90 5.49
C VAL A 82 -8.39 -7.76 4.50
N VAL A 83 -7.89 -7.89 3.27
CA VAL A 83 -8.56 -8.66 2.21
C VAL A 83 -8.46 -10.17 2.46
N SER A 84 -7.32 -10.66 2.96
CA SER A 84 -7.05 -12.10 3.10
C SER A 84 -7.46 -12.68 4.45
N HIS A 85 -7.31 -11.93 5.54
CA HIS A 85 -7.53 -12.39 6.92
C HIS A 85 -8.73 -11.69 7.59
N GLY A 86 -9.34 -10.71 6.91
CA GLY A 86 -10.49 -9.96 7.39
C GLY A 86 -10.12 -8.63 8.06
N ALA A 87 -11.04 -7.68 7.97
CA ALA A 87 -10.87 -6.33 8.52
C ALA A 87 -10.72 -6.31 10.04
N GLU A 88 -11.49 -7.15 10.74
CA GLU A 88 -11.58 -7.18 12.20
C GLU A 88 -10.23 -7.48 12.86
N ALA A 89 -9.55 -8.54 12.41
CA ALA A 89 -8.26 -8.93 12.96
C ALA A 89 -7.19 -7.84 12.81
N VAL A 90 -7.15 -7.15 11.66
CA VAL A 90 -6.19 -6.07 11.42
C VAL A 90 -6.52 -4.84 12.28
N VAL A 91 -7.81 -4.49 12.37
CA VAL A 91 -8.28 -3.38 13.20
C VAL A 91 -7.97 -3.63 14.67
N ASP A 92 -8.21 -4.84 15.19
CA ASP A 92 -7.93 -5.19 16.58
C ASP A 92 -6.45 -5.06 16.93
N VAL A 93 -5.56 -5.57 16.06
CA VAL A 93 -4.10 -5.48 16.27
C VAL A 93 -3.63 -4.03 16.27
N LEU A 94 -4.14 -3.20 15.36
CA LEU A 94 -3.78 -1.78 15.28
C LEU A 94 -4.38 -0.96 16.43
N ALA A 95 -5.62 -1.26 16.84
CA ALA A 95 -6.30 -0.59 17.93
C ALA A 95 -5.63 -0.91 19.28
N ALA A 96 -5.19 -2.16 19.49
CA ALA A 96 -4.45 -2.57 20.68
C ALA A 96 -3.15 -1.79 20.91
N ALA A 97 -2.59 -1.19 19.84
CA ALA A 97 -1.36 -0.39 19.88
C ALA A 97 -1.60 1.13 19.70
N ASP A 98 -2.85 1.59 19.68
CA ASP A 98 -3.22 3.00 19.39
C ASP A 98 -2.70 3.50 18.01
N LEU A 99 -2.58 2.57 17.06
CA LEU A 99 -2.08 2.83 15.70
C LEU A 99 -3.19 2.90 14.66
N LEU A 100 -4.43 2.53 15.02
CA LEU A 100 -5.55 2.50 14.09
C LEU A 100 -5.80 3.86 13.43
N ALA A 101 -5.97 4.91 14.23
CA ALA A 101 -6.24 6.26 13.73
C ALA A 101 -5.12 6.81 12.81
N PRO A 102 -3.82 6.79 13.18
CA PRO A 102 -2.77 7.31 12.30
C PRO A 102 -2.58 6.47 11.03
N VAL A 103 -2.69 5.15 11.11
CA VAL A 103 -2.62 4.27 9.92
C VAL A 103 -3.80 4.51 8.98
N ALA A 104 -5.01 4.56 9.52
CA ALA A 104 -6.22 4.82 8.73
C ALA A 104 -6.18 6.21 8.07
N SER A 105 -5.64 7.21 8.78
CA SER A 105 -5.42 8.56 8.25
C SER A 105 -4.42 8.58 7.10
N LYS A 106 -3.27 7.92 7.26
CA LYS A 106 -2.24 7.81 6.22
C LYS A 106 -2.78 7.09 4.99
N TRP A 107 -3.48 5.98 5.19
CA TRP A 107 -4.07 5.21 4.11
C TRP A 107 -5.07 6.06 3.31
N ALA A 108 -6.11 6.61 3.97
CA ALA A 108 -7.14 7.39 3.28
C ALA A 108 -6.61 8.70 2.65
N GLY A 109 -5.57 9.28 3.24
CA GLY A 109 -4.96 10.54 2.78
C GLY A 109 -4.12 10.40 1.51
N ASN A 110 -3.43 9.28 1.31
CA ASN A 110 -2.40 9.13 0.27
C ASN A 110 -2.84 8.21 -0.90
N LEU A 111 -4.05 7.63 -0.87
CA LEU A 111 -4.51 6.66 -1.89
C LEU A 111 -4.41 7.14 -3.34
N LEU A 112 -4.65 8.42 -3.60
CA LEU A 112 -4.57 8.99 -4.95
C LEU A 112 -3.12 9.22 -5.40
N GLU A 113 -2.18 9.28 -4.45
CA GLU A 113 -0.75 9.45 -4.73
C GLU A 113 -0.05 8.09 -4.96
N PHE A 114 -0.77 6.98 -4.76
CA PHE A 114 -0.20 5.65 -4.97
C PHE A 114 -0.04 5.33 -6.45
N GLU A 115 1.12 4.77 -6.78
CA GLU A 115 1.51 4.41 -8.13
C GLU A 115 1.37 2.90 -8.37
N GLY A 116 1.32 2.49 -9.64
CA GLY A 116 1.20 1.08 -10.02
C GLY A 116 -0.22 0.53 -9.93
N ALA A 117 -0.73 -0.03 -11.03
CA ALA A 117 -2.13 -0.43 -11.14
C ALA A 117 -2.55 -1.50 -10.11
N PHE A 118 -1.68 -2.47 -9.84
CA PHE A 118 -1.96 -3.56 -8.91
C PHE A 118 -2.03 -3.06 -7.45
N ASP A 119 -0.97 -2.41 -6.97
CA ASP A 119 -0.86 -1.91 -5.59
C ASP A 119 -1.98 -0.92 -5.26
N ARG A 120 -2.29 -0.03 -6.22
CA ARG A 120 -3.39 0.93 -6.10
C ARG A 120 -4.75 0.22 -5.97
N LYS A 121 -5.04 -0.76 -6.84
CA LYS A 121 -6.27 -1.57 -6.78
C LYS A 121 -6.37 -2.35 -5.47
N LEU A 122 -5.27 -2.96 -5.01
CA LEU A 122 -5.22 -3.66 -3.73
C LEU A 122 -5.58 -2.73 -2.57
N CYS A 123 -4.98 -1.54 -2.52
CA CYS A 123 -5.27 -0.55 -1.48
C CYS A 123 -6.74 -0.08 -1.51
N TYR A 124 -7.33 0.08 -2.70
CA TYR A 124 -8.75 0.40 -2.84
C TYR A 124 -9.66 -0.74 -2.37
N VAL A 125 -9.37 -1.98 -2.76
CA VAL A 125 -10.15 -3.15 -2.32
C VAL A 125 -10.06 -3.34 -0.80
N GLY A 126 -8.87 -3.13 -0.22
CA GLY A 126 -8.70 -3.14 1.24
C GLY A 126 -9.55 -2.08 1.93
N LEU A 127 -9.58 -0.85 1.40
CA LEU A 127 -10.41 0.23 1.93
C LEU A 127 -11.92 -0.09 1.81
N MET A 128 -12.36 -0.62 0.66
CA MET A 128 -13.74 -1.08 0.47
C MET A 128 -14.11 -2.18 1.48
N THR A 129 -13.17 -3.07 1.78
CA THR A 129 -13.37 -4.17 2.74
C THR A 129 -13.52 -3.62 4.17
N LEU A 130 -12.74 -2.60 4.55
CA LEU A 130 -12.93 -1.88 5.82
C LEU A 130 -14.33 -1.24 5.90
N LEU A 131 -14.74 -0.51 4.86
CA LEU A 131 -16.06 0.17 4.82
C LEU A 131 -17.24 -0.81 4.88
N ARG A 132 -17.05 -2.05 4.40
CA ARG A 132 -18.08 -3.10 4.43
C ARG A 132 -18.16 -3.83 5.77
N SER A 133 -17.14 -3.76 6.62
CA SER A 133 -17.14 -4.42 7.93
C SER A 133 -17.79 -3.51 8.98
N PRO A 134 -18.91 -3.93 9.60
CA PRO A 134 -19.56 -3.14 10.64
C PRO A 134 -18.65 -2.92 11.87
N ALA A 135 -17.88 -3.93 12.25
CA ALA A 135 -16.95 -3.85 13.37
C ALA A 135 -15.79 -2.88 13.09
N ALA A 136 -15.19 -2.93 11.88
CA ALA A 136 -14.18 -1.97 11.48
C ALA A 136 -14.74 -0.54 11.43
N MET A 137 -15.95 -0.37 10.89
CA MET A 137 -16.64 0.93 10.87
C MET A 137 -16.92 1.49 12.27
N ALA A 138 -17.27 0.62 13.22
CA ALA A 138 -17.47 1.03 14.61
C ALA A 138 -16.14 1.50 15.25
N ALA A 139 -15.04 0.78 15.01
CA ALA A 139 -13.72 1.17 15.51
C ALA A 139 -13.17 2.46 14.88
N LEU A 140 -13.55 2.74 13.63
CA LEU A 140 -13.12 3.93 12.87
C LEU A 140 -14.08 5.12 13.00
N ALA A 141 -15.17 4.99 13.75
CA ALA A 141 -16.24 5.99 13.80
C ALA A 141 -15.76 7.37 14.28
N ASP A 142 -14.86 7.39 15.27
CA ASP A 142 -14.34 8.62 15.88
C ASP A 142 -13.06 9.14 15.18
N VAL A 143 -12.58 8.44 14.14
CA VAL A 143 -11.37 8.85 13.42
C VAL A 143 -11.69 10.01 12.49
N VAL A 144 -11.02 11.14 12.70
CA VAL A 144 -11.15 12.36 11.89
C VAL A 144 -9.86 12.61 11.13
N VAL A 145 -9.99 12.89 9.84
CA VAL A 145 -8.86 13.05 8.90
C VAL A 145 -8.94 14.36 8.14
N ASP A 146 -7.80 14.75 7.55
CA ASP A 146 -7.73 15.93 6.70
C ASP A 146 -8.36 15.67 5.31
N GLY A 147 -9.36 16.50 4.99
CA GLY A 147 -10.05 16.57 3.71
C GLY A 147 -9.30 17.43 2.70
N ASP A 148 -10.05 18.12 1.85
CA ASP A 148 -9.48 19.06 0.89
C ASP A 148 -8.98 20.35 1.59
N GLU A 149 -7.98 21.00 0.97
CA GLU A 149 -7.50 22.32 1.40
C GLU A 149 -8.63 23.34 1.20
N ILE A 150 -8.96 24.08 2.25
CA ILE A 150 -9.93 25.18 2.21
C ILE A 150 -9.20 26.38 1.64
N GLU A 151 -9.52 26.72 0.39
CA GLU A 151 -9.13 28.02 -0.14
C GLU A 151 -9.86 29.10 0.66
N ASP A 152 -9.10 29.97 1.34
CA ASP A 152 -9.67 31.19 1.90
C ASP A 152 -10.07 32.07 0.70
N GLU A 153 -11.30 31.92 0.22
CA GLU A 153 -11.91 32.88 -0.69
C GLU A 153 -11.83 34.25 0.00
N ALA A 154 -10.97 35.13 -0.53
CA ALA A 154 -10.99 36.52 -0.14
C ALA A 154 -12.44 37.01 -0.36
N PRO A 155 -13.15 37.48 0.68
CA PRO A 155 -14.54 37.89 0.49
C PRO A 155 -14.57 38.95 -0.61
N ALA A 156 -15.40 38.74 -1.63
CA ALA A 156 -15.58 39.69 -2.73
C ALA A 156 -15.94 41.11 -2.25
N ALA A 157 -16.32 41.26 -0.96
CA ALA A 157 -16.57 42.52 -0.26
C ALA A 157 -15.71 42.72 1.02
N ALA A 158 -14.46 42.23 1.05
CA ALA A 158 -13.57 42.53 2.16
C ALA A 158 -13.09 44.00 2.10
N ASP A 159 -13.58 44.78 3.07
CA ASP A 159 -13.16 46.13 3.43
C ASP A 159 -11.63 46.29 3.38
N ASP A 160 -11.20 47.47 2.95
CA ASP A 160 -9.82 47.86 2.61
C ASP A 160 -8.80 47.59 3.75
N GLY A 161 -9.29 47.41 4.98
CA GLY A 161 -8.49 46.96 6.13
C GLY A 161 -7.95 45.53 6.02
N ARG A 162 -8.71 44.58 5.47
CA ARG A 162 -8.31 43.15 5.40
C ARG A 162 -7.29 42.88 4.28
N ARG A 163 -7.36 43.67 3.21
CA ARG A 163 -6.36 43.67 2.12
C ARG A 163 -5.02 44.22 2.59
N ARG A 164 -5.03 45.22 3.48
CA ARG A 164 -3.81 45.77 4.09
C ARG A 164 -3.15 44.78 5.04
N SER A 165 -3.90 44.05 5.87
CA SER A 165 -3.34 43.03 6.76
C SER A 165 -2.82 41.78 6.03
N ALA A 166 -3.50 41.32 4.98
CA ALA A 166 -2.97 40.23 4.13
C ALA A 166 -1.66 40.63 3.41
N ARG A 167 -1.56 41.88 2.91
CA ARG A 167 -0.32 42.42 2.35
C ARG A 167 0.77 42.62 3.40
N LEU A 168 0.42 43.02 4.62
CA LEU A 168 1.38 43.16 5.72
C LEU A 168 1.93 41.80 6.19
N ALA A 169 1.09 40.76 6.23
CA ALA A 169 1.50 39.38 6.54
C ALA A 169 2.40 38.81 5.43
N SER A 170 2.05 39.05 4.16
CA SER A 170 2.90 38.70 3.01
C SER A 170 4.24 39.45 3.01
N GLN A 171 4.28 40.72 3.41
CA GLN A 171 5.52 41.50 3.59
C GLN A 171 6.36 41.07 4.80
N ARG A 172 5.75 40.39 5.79
CA ARG A 172 6.43 39.81 6.95
C ARG A 172 7.01 38.42 6.70
N GLY A 173 6.80 37.84 5.51
CA GLY A 173 7.26 36.49 5.19
C GLY A 173 6.48 35.39 5.92
N GLU A 174 5.32 35.69 6.49
CA GLU A 174 4.43 34.67 7.06
C GLU A 174 3.77 33.90 5.92
N ALA A 175 4.17 32.64 5.74
CA ALA A 175 3.56 31.74 4.77
C ALA A 175 2.06 31.59 5.08
N PRO A 176 1.18 31.57 4.07
CA PRO A 176 -0.25 31.40 4.29
C PRO A 176 -0.51 30.11 5.07
N VAL A 177 -1.27 30.21 6.16
CA VAL A 177 -1.63 29.06 6.99
C VAL A 177 -2.61 28.20 6.19
N LYS A 178 -2.14 27.07 5.66
CA LYS A 178 -3.00 26.09 5.00
C LYS A 178 -4.03 25.56 6.00
N ARG A 179 -5.32 25.61 5.64
CA ARG A 179 -6.42 25.07 6.45
C ARG A 179 -7.03 23.90 5.69
N PHE A 180 -7.19 22.76 6.35
CA PHE A 180 -7.81 21.58 5.77
C PHE A 180 -9.17 21.34 6.43
N GLN A 181 -10.12 20.83 5.65
CA GLN A 181 -11.39 20.36 6.21
C GLN A 181 -11.13 19.18 7.13
N LYS A 182 -11.86 19.08 8.25
CA LYS A 182 -11.83 17.91 9.14
C LYS A 182 -13.03 17.03 8.84
N LEU A 183 -12.78 15.84 8.32
CA LEU A 183 -13.82 14.91 7.85
C LEU A 183 -13.76 13.60 8.64
N PRO A 184 -14.90 12.94 8.92
CA PRO A 184 -14.89 11.56 9.37
C PRO A 184 -14.14 10.67 8.38
N TRP A 185 -13.36 9.71 8.88
CA TRP A 185 -12.53 8.83 8.06
C TRP A 185 -13.32 8.15 6.94
N ALA A 186 -14.52 7.65 7.25
CA ALA A 186 -15.38 6.98 6.27
C ALA A 186 -15.77 7.89 5.09
N VAL A 187 -15.94 9.20 5.33
CA VAL A 187 -16.26 10.17 4.28
C VAL A 187 -15.04 10.37 3.36
N LYS A 188 -13.85 10.54 3.93
CA LYS A 188 -12.61 10.65 3.15
C LYS A 188 -12.34 9.39 2.33
N ALA A 189 -12.55 8.22 2.95
CA ALA A 189 -12.42 6.93 2.29
C ALA A 189 -13.38 6.81 1.09
N ALA A 190 -14.65 7.15 1.26
CA ALA A 190 -15.63 7.17 0.18
C ALA A 190 -15.27 8.17 -0.93
N GLN A 191 -14.77 9.36 -0.59
CA GLN A 191 -14.30 10.35 -1.57
C GLN A 191 -13.13 9.82 -2.40
N ALA A 192 -12.16 9.15 -1.78
CA ALA A 192 -11.02 8.55 -2.48
C ALA A 192 -11.49 7.47 -3.48
N LEU A 193 -12.43 6.60 -3.07
CA LEU A 193 -13.01 5.58 -3.94
C LEU A 193 -13.81 6.18 -5.10
N ALA A 194 -14.58 7.23 -4.85
CA ALA A 194 -15.34 7.90 -5.89
C ALA A 194 -14.42 8.56 -6.94
N ARG A 195 -13.33 9.20 -6.50
CA ARG A 195 -12.32 9.77 -7.40
C ARG A 195 -11.62 8.70 -8.24
N MET A 196 -11.26 7.58 -7.62
CA MET A 196 -10.73 6.42 -8.35
C MET A 196 -11.66 5.91 -9.44
N LEU A 197 -12.96 5.76 -9.11
CA LEU A 197 -13.94 5.30 -10.09
C LEU A 197 -14.07 6.30 -11.24
N ALA A 198 -14.09 7.60 -10.92
CA ALA A 198 -14.11 8.65 -11.94
C ALA A 198 -12.88 8.60 -12.85
N GLU A 199 -11.67 8.43 -12.29
CA GLU A 199 -10.43 8.26 -13.05
C GLU A 199 -10.50 7.05 -14.00
N GLU A 200 -11.00 5.90 -13.52
CA GLU A 200 -11.08 4.68 -14.33
C GLU A 200 -12.13 4.82 -15.44
N THR A 201 -13.28 5.45 -15.17
CA THR A 201 -14.33 5.69 -16.19
C THR A 201 -13.95 6.76 -17.22
N ALA A 202 -13.05 7.68 -16.87
CA ALA A 202 -12.57 8.72 -17.78
C ALA A 202 -11.45 8.24 -18.71
N ARG A 203 -10.88 7.05 -18.46
CA ARG A 203 -9.93 6.45 -19.38
C ARG A 203 -10.67 6.05 -20.65
N PRO A 204 -10.24 6.53 -21.84
CA PRO A 204 -10.82 6.07 -23.07
C PRO A 204 -10.68 4.55 -23.12
N GLU A 205 -11.78 3.86 -23.41
CA GLU A 205 -11.74 2.43 -23.69
C GLU A 205 -10.87 2.25 -24.94
N GLU A 206 -9.59 1.95 -24.73
CA GLU A 206 -8.72 1.44 -25.78
C GLU A 206 -9.17 0.00 -26.02
N TRP A 207 -10.29 -0.15 -26.74
CA TRP A 207 -10.69 -1.42 -27.31
C TRP A 207 -9.53 -1.85 -28.18
N GLY A 208 -8.78 -2.84 -27.69
CA GLY A 208 -7.82 -3.56 -28.51
C GLY A 208 -8.55 -3.99 -29.77
N GLU A 209 -8.13 -3.42 -30.89
CA GLU A 209 -8.26 -4.07 -32.19
C GLU A 209 -7.50 -5.39 -32.02
N TYR A 210 -8.21 -6.42 -31.58
CA TYR A 210 -7.77 -7.79 -31.79
C TYR A 210 -7.83 -7.95 -33.30
N ASP A 211 -6.71 -7.69 -33.97
CA ASP A 211 -6.48 -8.18 -35.32
C ASP A 211 -6.63 -9.70 -35.25
N GLU A 212 -7.83 -10.17 -35.58
CA GLU A 212 -8.09 -11.56 -35.97
C GLU A 212 -7.40 -11.78 -37.33
N ASP A 213 -6.06 -11.80 -37.34
CA ASP A 213 -5.30 -12.40 -38.44
C ASP A 213 -5.33 -13.92 -38.24
N ASP A 214 -6.45 -14.47 -38.70
CA ASP A 214 -6.73 -15.88 -38.91
C ASP A 214 -5.87 -16.39 -40.09
N ASP A 215 -4.57 -16.59 -39.86
CA ASP A 215 -3.69 -17.32 -40.79
C ASP A 215 -3.56 -18.78 -40.31
N ASP A 216 -4.55 -19.56 -40.75
CA ASP A 216 -4.51 -21.01 -40.95
C ASP A 216 -3.33 -21.36 -41.87
N ASP A 217 -2.20 -21.79 -41.30
CA ASP A 217 -1.22 -22.57 -42.05
C ASP A 217 -0.75 -23.78 -41.21
N GLY A 218 -1.26 -24.94 -41.61
CA GLY A 218 -1.05 -26.23 -40.99
C GLY A 218 0.41 -26.65 -40.96
N GLY A 219 1.05 -26.49 -39.81
CA GLY A 219 2.35 -27.06 -39.48
C GLY A 219 2.27 -28.57 -39.28
N ASP A 220 2.50 -29.32 -40.36
CA ASP A 220 2.85 -30.74 -40.39
C ASP A 220 3.94 -31.06 -39.36
N PHE A 221 3.55 -31.77 -38.29
CA PHE A 221 4.47 -32.31 -37.29
C PHE A 221 4.82 -33.75 -37.68
N GLY A 222 6.10 -34.01 -37.94
CA GLY A 222 6.59 -35.39 -37.98
C GLY A 222 7.72 -35.67 -38.94
N GLY A 223 8.93 -35.23 -38.59
CA GLY A 223 10.11 -35.81 -39.22
C GLY A 223 11.41 -35.18 -38.74
N TYR A 224 12.35 -36.05 -38.40
CA TYR A 224 13.77 -35.81 -38.12
C TYR A 224 14.12 -35.40 -36.70
N ASP A 225 15.14 -35.95 -36.06
CA ASP A 225 15.99 -37.14 -36.26
C ASP A 225 16.87 -37.11 -35.00
N ASP A 226 16.86 -38.19 -34.20
CA ASP A 226 17.62 -38.26 -32.96
C ASP A 226 19.12 -38.21 -33.29
N GLY A 227 19.78 -37.14 -32.85
CA GLY A 227 21.22 -36.93 -33.01
C GLY A 227 22.03 -37.95 -32.22
N ASP A 228 22.44 -39.02 -32.88
CA ASP A 228 23.51 -39.93 -32.45
C ASP A 228 24.86 -39.18 -32.44
N PHE A 229 25.24 -38.70 -31.25
CA PHE A 229 26.58 -38.22 -30.93
C PHE A 229 27.12 -39.04 -29.76
N GLY A 230 27.95 -40.06 -30.05
CA GLY A 230 28.56 -40.84 -28.98
C GLY A 230 29.55 -41.93 -29.37
N GLY A 231 30.40 -41.71 -30.39
CA GLY A 231 31.52 -42.60 -30.66
C GLY A 231 32.66 -42.42 -29.65
N GLY A 232 33.09 -43.50 -28.97
CA GLY A 232 34.43 -43.56 -28.38
C GLY A 232 34.69 -44.57 -27.26
N GLY A 233 35.22 -45.75 -27.61
CA GLY A 233 36.49 -46.21 -27.03
C GLY A 233 36.55 -47.40 -26.08
N GLY A 234 37.20 -48.49 -26.55
CA GLY A 234 38.05 -49.41 -25.77
C GLY A 234 37.34 -50.58 -25.08
N GLY A 235 37.71 -51.86 -25.20
CA GLY A 235 38.97 -52.47 -25.58
C GLY A 235 39.61 -53.20 -24.37
N GLY A 236 39.57 -54.54 -24.38
CA GLY A 236 40.26 -55.44 -23.44
C GLY A 236 39.28 -56.40 -22.73
N GLY A 237 39.40 -57.73 -22.77
CA GLY A 237 40.52 -58.61 -23.07
C GLY A 237 40.79 -59.51 -21.85
N GLY A 238 40.62 -60.83 -21.99
CA GLY A 238 41.01 -61.84 -20.99
C GLY A 238 39.86 -62.63 -20.39
#